data_AF-A0A835VQU4-F1
#
_entry.id   AF-A0A835VQU4-F1
#
_cell.length_a   1.000
_cell.length_b   1.000
_cell.length_c   1.000
_cell.angle_alpha   90.00
_cell.angle_beta   90.00
_cell.angle_gamma   90.00
#
_symmetry.space_group_name_H-M   'P 1'
#
loop_
_entity.id
_entity.type
_entity.pdbx_description
1 polymer ?
#
loop_
_entity_poly.entity_id
_entity_poly.type
_entity_poly.pdbx_seq_one_letter_code
_entity_poly.pdbx_strand_id
1 'polypeptide(L)'
;MFDMRWIVATATQPWPGAAFVAHWGRAEPWRALPRWLRHRLLCLAASSHHPPSLDAALAHCGTVLQADAVASAVIAGDLDTCRRLYEAEGCDWDASLVGTAAGLSGSLPVCEWLVEAIPNRGVWRQHYLLPAAILAGHERVVDWALERLGNDRDWSGAWVGAAAKAGRLELLQRLAVRDPWPQPAGAAAAAGGAAVGAAGGGGPAAAAAGGPLPAADPGAQQQVNGFMELIALAAAEQGHVAVLRLLRGRGFVFRARQLRAVLGESVQGGLASLRYLLLEGPVDMAQGGGAAAADWSCLFRDAAVKGADLWLLRHLHEQLGAAIDLVAVGCGGSEEALSWAVAALEAAGQAPEPLSCRAFQQVLSSGNWAAANFLLRHGLAPPKQELLRHMLLEDAHKTRIADLQGVVGMGGRQDRLQAAAQVQWTAELHAALAFWPSHGSTYETPCREEWLMRLVRAVGAELAATARGHQGRGTR
;
A
#
# COMPACT_ATOMS: atom_id res chain seq x y z
N MET A 1 2.44 7.99 2.57
CA MET A 1 1.92 9.30 2.09
C MET A 1 3.07 10.20 1.60
N PHE A 2 3.43 10.15 0.31
CA PHE A 2 4.23 11.15 -0.43
C PHE A 2 4.05 10.88 -1.93
N ASP A 3 2.85 11.10 -2.49
CA ASP A 3 2.66 11.05 -3.94
C ASP A 3 2.96 12.44 -4.55
N MET A 4 4.24 12.81 -4.56
CA MET A 4 4.73 14.07 -5.12
C MET A 4 4.77 14.10 -6.65
N ARG A 5 4.43 12.99 -7.33
CA ARG A 5 4.43 12.90 -8.80
C ARG A 5 3.43 13.86 -9.45
N TRP A 6 2.45 14.36 -8.70
CA TRP A 6 1.47 15.33 -9.20
C TRP A 6 1.84 16.80 -8.94
N ILE A 7 2.83 17.08 -8.10
CA ILE A 7 3.16 18.46 -7.68
C ILE A 7 4.36 19.02 -8.46
N VAL A 8 5.36 18.17 -8.78
CA VAL A 8 6.58 18.62 -9.48
C VAL A 8 6.60 18.06 -10.90
N ALA A 9 6.60 18.95 -11.90
CA ALA A 9 6.57 18.55 -13.31
C ALA A 9 7.99 18.48 -13.88
N THR A 10 8.41 17.28 -14.31
CA THR A 10 9.71 17.05 -14.92
C THR A 10 9.62 16.92 -16.44
N ALA A 11 10.47 17.65 -17.15
CA ALA A 11 10.65 17.51 -18.58
C ALA A 11 11.19 16.11 -18.93
N THR A 12 10.49 15.41 -19.81
CA THR A 12 11.00 14.18 -20.42
C THR A 12 12.08 14.53 -21.43
N GLN A 13 13.21 13.82 -21.37
CA GLN A 13 14.30 14.00 -22.33
C GLN A 13 14.14 13.06 -23.54
N PRO A 14 14.48 13.51 -24.75
CA PRO A 14 15.05 14.82 -25.08
C PRO A 14 14.01 15.95 -25.11
N TRP A 15 14.33 17.11 -24.51
CA TRP A 15 13.46 18.29 -24.53
C TRP A 15 13.45 18.97 -25.91
N PRO A 16 12.28 19.38 -26.43
CA PRO A 16 12.18 20.00 -27.75
C PRO A 16 12.61 21.48 -27.76
N GLY A 17 13.83 21.82 -27.33
CA GLY A 17 14.31 23.19 -27.08
C GLY A 17 13.98 24.23 -28.16
N ALA A 18 14.53 24.08 -29.37
CA ALA A 18 14.32 25.06 -30.45
C ALA A 18 12.86 25.10 -30.94
N ALA A 19 12.20 23.95 -31.04
CA ALA A 19 10.79 23.86 -31.45
C ALA A 19 9.85 24.48 -30.39
N PHE A 20 10.20 24.31 -29.11
CA PHE A 20 9.49 24.93 -27.99
C PHE A 20 9.58 26.45 -28.12
N VAL A 21 10.78 27.01 -28.28
CA VAL A 21 10.96 28.46 -28.44
C VAL A 21 10.27 28.99 -29.70
N ALA A 22 10.33 28.26 -30.82
CA ALA A 22 9.65 28.68 -32.05
C ALA A 22 8.13 28.76 -31.89
N HIS A 23 7.53 27.82 -31.14
CA HIS A 23 6.10 27.80 -30.93
C HIS A 23 5.66 28.71 -29.77
N TRP A 24 6.32 28.60 -28.61
CA TRP A 24 5.98 29.24 -27.34
C TRP A 24 6.74 30.54 -27.08
N GLY A 25 7.66 30.98 -27.93
CA GLY A 25 8.36 32.27 -27.79
C GLY A 25 7.52 33.49 -28.18
N ARG A 26 6.22 33.31 -28.38
CA ARG A 26 5.26 34.35 -28.79
C ARG A 26 4.03 34.31 -27.88
N ALA A 27 3.34 35.43 -27.70
CA ALA A 27 2.27 35.53 -26.71
C ALA A 27 0.97 34.80 -27.12
N GLU A 28 0.70 34.63 -28.42
CA GLU A 28 -0.58 34.12 -28.92
C GLU A 28 -0.89 32.69 -28.47
N PRO A 29 0.05 31.72 -28.51
CA PRO A 29 -0.20 30.36 -28.04
C PRO A 29 -0.45 30.28 -26.54
N TRP A 30 0.20 31.12 -25.73
CA TRP A 30 -0.04 31.18 -24.29
C TRP A 30 -1.43 31.70 -23.96
N ARG A 31 -1.93 32.71 -24.69
CA ARG A 31 -3.27 33.28 -24.47
C ARG A 31 -4.40 32.26 -24.70
N ALA A 32 -4.18 31.26 -25.54
CA ALA A 32 -5.13 30.18 -25.79
C ALA A 32 -5.20 29.14 -24.64
N LEU A 33 -4.22 29.15 -23.72
CA LEU A 33 -4.12 28.14 -22.67
C LEU A 33 -4.79 28.56 -21.35
N PRO A 34 -5.45 27.62 -20.65
CA PRO A 34 -5.92 27.85 -19.30
C PRO A 34 -4.73 28.06 -18.35
N ARG A 35 -4.96 28.82 -17.27
CA ARG A 35 -3.92 29.24 -16.30
C ARG A 35 -3.09 28.07 -15.76
N TRP A 36 -3.75 26.96 -15.41
CA TRP A 36 -3.06 25.77 -14.86
C TRP A 36 -2.11 25.12 -15.88
N LEU A 37 -2.43 25.15 -17.17
CA LEU A 37 -1.59 24.55 -18.20
C LEU A 37 -0.40 25.45 -18.53
N ARG A 38 -0.59 26.77 -18.52
CA ARG A 38 0.51 27.74 -18.59
C ARG A 38 1.51 27.54 -17.44
N HIS A 39 1.00 27.37 -16.22
CA HIS A 39 1.82 27.08 -15.05
C HIS A 39 2.58 25.75 -15.21
N ARG A 40 1.91 24.68 -15.67
CA ARG A 40 2.56 23.40 -15.93
C ARG A 40 3.68 23.50 -16.99
N LEU A 41 3.46 24.25 -18.07
CA LEU A 41 4.49 24.47 -19.09
C LEU A 41 5.69 25.23 -18.55
N LEU A 42 5.49 26.19 -17.64
CA LEU A 42 6.57 26.86 -16.94
C LEU A 42 7.38 25.86 -16.10
N CYS A 43 6.75 24.99 -15.33
CA CYS A 43 7.44 23.96 -14.53
C CYS A 43 8.24 22.98 -15.40
N LEU A 44 7.69 22.58 -16.55
CA LEU A 44 8.41 21.75 -17.53
C LEU A 44 9.60 22.50 -18.16
N ALA A 45 9.44 23.77 -18.50
CA ALA A 45 10.54 24.58 -19.01
C ALA A 45 11.64 24.76 -17.94
N ALA A 46 11.27 24.95 -16.67
CA ALA A 46 12.20 25.07 -15.56
C ALA A 46 13.00 23.78 -15.28
N SER A 47 12.46 22.60 -15.59
CA SER A 47 13.15 21.31 -15.46
C SER A 47 13.87 20.86 -16.73
N SER A 48 13.88 21.68 -17.79
CA SER A 48 14.34 21.28 -19.13
C SER A 48 15.85 21.43 -19.37
N HIS A 49 16.59 22.13 -18.51
CA HIS A 49 17.98 22.56 -18.74
C HIS A 49 18.16 23.40 -20.02
N HIS A 50 17.11 24.08 -20.49
CA HIS A 50 17.15 24.92 -21.70
C HIS A 50 16.74 26.37 -21.36
N PRO A 51 17.71 27.26 -21.05
CA PRO A 51 17.45 28.63 -20.63
C PRO A 51 16.53 29.42 -21.57
N PRO A 52 16.63 29.32 -22.91
CA PRO A 52 15.71 30.02 -23.82
C PRO A 52 14.25 29.54 -23.72
N SER A 53 14.02 28.27 -23.32
CA SER A 53 12.65 27.78 -23.07
C SER A 53 12.08 28.42 -21.82
N LEU A 54 12.90 28.55 -20.78
CA LEU A 54 12.52 29.21 -19.55
C LEU A 54 12.25 30.70 -19.79
N ASP A 55 13.08 31.39 -20.58
CA ASP A 55 12.87 32.77 -20.99
C ASP A 55 11.51 32.97 -21.65
N ALA A 56 11.19 32.14 -22.64
CA ALA A 56 9.92 32.17 -23.33
C ALA A 56 8.73 31.92 -22.37
N ALA A 57 8.90 31.00 -21.42
CA ALA A 57 7.88 30.69 -20.43
C ALA A 57 7.67 31.83 -19.43
N LEU A 58 8.74 32.42 -18.88
CA LEU A 58 8.65 33.55 -17.94
C LEU A 58 8.02 34.77 -18.61
N ALA A 59 8.40 35.07 -19.86
CA ALA A 59 7.88 36.22 -20.60
C ALA A 59 6.37 36.14 -20.91
N HIS A 60 5.79 34.94 -21.00
CA HIS A 60 4.43 34.75 -21.52
C HIS A 60 3.49 33.94 -20.64
N CYS A 61 3.96 33.28 -19.58
CA CYS A 61 3.11 32.48 -18.71
C CYS A 61 2.02 33.33 -18.05
N GLY A 62 2.32 34.58 -17.67
CA GLY A 62 1.38 35.47 -17.00
C GLY A 62 0.81 34.89 -15.70
N THR A 63 1.52 33.94 -15.08
CA THR A 63 1.17 33.33 -13.81
C THR A 63 2.07 33.91 -12.72
N VAL A 64 1.53 34.13 -11.52
CA VAL A 64 2.37 34.35 -10.33
C VAL A 64 3.32 33.16 -10.21
N LEU A 65 4.60 33.45 -10.03
CA LEU A 65 5.62 32.41 -9.88
C LEU A 65 5.41 31.70 -8.54
N GLN A 66 5.32 30.36 -8.59
CA GLN A 66 5.02 29.53 -7.44
C GLN A 66 6.17 28.57 -7.16
N ALA A 67 6.23 28.08 -5.93
CA ALA A 67 7.23 27.11 -5.45
C ALA A 67 7.38 25.88 -6.35
N ASP A 68 6.33 25.47 -7.06
CA ASP A 68 6.33 24.31 -7.98
C ASP A 68 7.33 24.44 -9.14
N ALA A 69 7.54 25.66 -9.67
CA ALA A 69 8.51 25.89 -10.75
C ALA A 69 9.95 25.77 -10.25
N VAL A 70 10.22 26.31 -9.05
CA VAL A 70 11.52 26.15 -8.36
C VAL A 70 11.75 24.68 -8.03
N ALA A 71 10.76 24.00 -7.45
CA ALA A 71 10.84 22.57 -7.15
C ALA A 71 11.12 21.73 -8.41
N SER A 72 10.59 22.14 -9.57
CA SER A 72 10.83 21.48 -10.86
C SER A 72 12.26 21.68 -11.37
N ALA A 73 12.84 22.87 -11.19
CA ALA A 73 14.25 23.09 -11.48
C ALA A 73 15.17 22.32 -10.51
N VAL A 74 14.80 22.30 -9.22
CA VAL A 74 15.53 21.62 -8.15
C VAL A 74 15.55 20.11 -8.37
N ILE A 75 14.41 19.48 -8.67
CA ILE A 75 14.36 18.03 -8.94
C ILE A 75 15.18 17.66 -10.18
N ALA A 76 15.27 18.57 -11.16
CA ALA A 76 16.08 18.40 -12.35
C ALA A 76 17.59 18.61 -12.10
N GLY A 77 17.96 19.17 -10.94
CA GLY A 77 19.34 19.46 -10.57
C GLY A 77 19.94 20.68 -11.28
N ASP A 78 19.11 21.55 -11.89
CA ASP A 78 19.56 22.72 -12.64
C ASP A 78 19.82 23.92 -11.72
N LEU A 79 21.06 24.02 -11.21
CA LEU A 79 21.45 25.08 -10.27
C LEU A 79 21.30 26.50 -10.85
N ASP A 80 21.60 26.69 -12.14
CA ASP A 80 21.55 28.00 -12.78
C ASP A 80 20.10 28.47 -12.91
N THR A 81 19.20 27.58 -13.31
CA THR A 81 17.76 27.87 -13.33
C THR A 81 17.22 28.12 -11.92
N CYS A 82 17.65 27.34 -10.92
CA CYS A 82 17.23 27.54 -9.53
C CYS A 82 17.64 28.94 -9.00
N ARG A 83 18.90 29.33 -9.21
CA ARG A 83 19.41 30.66 -8.84
C ARG A 83 18.64 31.78 -9.51
N ARG A 84 18.40 31.62 -10.81
CA ARG A 84 17.67 32.62 -11.59
C ARG A 84 16.24 32.81 -11.08
N LEU A 85 15.49 31.71 -10.90
CA LEU A 85 14.12 31.77 -10.38
C LEU A 85 14.08 32.36 -8.96
N TYR A 86 15.13 32.16 -8.17
CA TYR A 86 15.23 32.73 -6.83
C TYR A 86 15.55 34.22 -6.82
N GLU A 87 16.70 34.57 -7.39
CA GLU A 87 17.35 35.87 -7.21
C GLU A 87 16.74 36.93 -8.13
N ALA A 88 16.42 36.56 -9.38
CA ALA A 88 15.93 37.52 -10.37
C ALA A 88 14.41 37.69 -10.32
N GLU A 89 13.68 36.61 -10.02
CA GLU A 89 12.22 36.58 -10.17
C GLU A 89 11.45 36.64 -8.84
N GLY A 90 12.14 36.52 -7.69
CA GLY A 90 11.55 36.71 -6.36
C GLY A 90 10.41 35.74 -6.02
N CYS A 91 10.48 34.50 -6.50
CA CYS A 91 9.44 33.48 -6.29
C CYS A 91 9.15 33.25 -4.79
N ASP A 92 7.91 32.94 -4.44
CA ASP A 92 7.53 32.50 -3.08
C ASP A 92 7.99 31.04 -2.85
N TRP A 93 8.49 30.77 -1.63
CA TRP A 93 9.19 29.52 -1.30
C TRP A 93 8.39 28.63 -0.36
N ASP A 94 8.03 27.44 -0.84
CA ASP A 94 7.59 26.36 0.03
C ASP A 94 8.81 25.50 0.44
N ALA A 95 9.23 25.68 1.68
CA ALA A 95 10.34 24.94 2.28
C ALA A 95 10.14 23.42 2.31
N SER A 96 8.89 22.96 2.42
CA SER A 96 8.55 21.53 2.39
C SER A 96 8.77 20.96 1.00
N LEU A 97 8.14 21.58 -0.01
CA LEU A 97 8.18 21.12 -1.38
C LEU A 97 9.60 21.17 -1.96
N VAL A 98 10.28 22.30 -1.80
CA VAL A 98 11.63 22.47 -2.36
C VAL A 98 12.65 21.62 -1.62
N GLY A 99 12.54 21.50 -0.29
CA GLY A 99 13.39 20.62 0.51
C GLY A 99 13.28 19.16 0.09
N THR A 100 12.05 18.65 -0.08
CA THR A 100 11.85 17.28 -0.56
C THR A 100 12.33 17.10 -2.00
N ALA A 101 12.07 18.05 -2.90
CA ALA A 101 12.55 17.99 -4.28
C ALA A 101 14.09 17.92 -4.34
N ALA A 102 14.79 18.71 -3.50
CA ALA A 102 16.24 18.70 -3.43
C ALA A 102 16.77 17.33 -2.98
N GLY A 103 16.18 16.79 -1.92
CA GLY A 103 16.51 15.45 -1.43
C GLY A 103 16.28 14.37 -2.48
N LEU A 104 15.17 14.42 -3.22
CA LEU A 104 14.88 13.47 -4.30
C LEU A 104 15.80 13.63 -5.53
N SER A 105 16.31 14.84 -5.80
CA SER A 105 17.16 15.14 -6.96
C SER A 105 18.54 14.46 -6.88
N GLY A 106 19.10 14.36 -5.67
CA GLY A 106 20.48 13.93 -5.46
C GLY A 106 21.54 14.94 -5.89
N SER A 107 21.16 16.14 -6.35
CA SER A 107 22.09 17.18 -6.80
C SER A 107 22.74 17.90 -5.62
N LEU A 108 23.95 17.48 -5.25
CA LEU A 108 24.73 18.11 -4.18
C LEU A 108 24.90 19.63 -4.38
N PRO A 109 25.23 20.15 -5.58
CA PRO A 109 25.37 21.60 -5.77
C PRO A 109 24.07 22.38 -5.51
N VAL A 110 22.92 21.82 -5.87
CA VAL A 110 21.61 22.43 -5.58
C VAL A 110 21.32 22.38 -4.09
N CYS A 111 21.57 21.25 -3.44
CA CYS A 111 21.43 21.12 -2.00
C CYS A 111 22.31 22.13 -1.23
N GLU A 112 23.58 22.29 -1.62
CA GLU A 112 24.52 23.25 -1.03
C GLU A 112 24.06 24.69 -1.22
N TRP A 113 23.62 25.05 -2.43
CA TRP A 113 23.12 26.38 -2.70
C TRP A 113 21.83 26.70 -1.93
N LEU A 114 20.86 25.77 -1.89
CA LEU A 114 19.61 25.94 -1.14
C LEU A 114 19.87 26.21 0.34
N VAL A 115 20.89 25.54 0.85
CA VAL A 115 21.41 25.72 2.19
C VAL A 115 21.94 27.14 2.36
N GLU A 116 22.90 27.56 1.55
CA GLU A 116 23.56 28.87 1.73
C GLU A 116 22.67 30.08 1.41
N ALA A 117 21.79 29.95 0.42
CA ALA A 117 21.05 31.06 -0.14
C ALA A 117 19.81 31.46 0.67
N ILE A 118 19.27 30.59 1.54
CA ILE A 118 17.97 30.78 2.18
C ILE A 118 18.16 31.08 3.68
N PRO A 119 18.06 32.35 4.13
CA PRO A 119 18.44 32.76 5.49
C PRO A 119 17.43 32.35 6.59
N ASN A 120 16.38 31.61 6.25
CA ASN A 120 15.36 31.15 7.20
C ASN A 120 15.35 29.63 7.29
N ARG A 121 15.63 29.14 8.50
CA ARG A 121 15.99 27.75 8.88
C ARG A 121 14.92 26.66 8.60
N GLY A 122 13.92 26.92 7.75
CA GLY A 122 12.79 26.02 7.49
C GLY A 122 13.08 24.89 6.50
N VAL A 123 13.79 25.17 5.40
CA VAL A 123 14.16 24.16 4.36
C VAL A 123 15.12 23.11 4.92
N TRP A 124 15.99 23.60 5.81
CA TRP A 124 16.96 22.86 6.61
C TRP A 124 16.36 22.02 7.73
N ARG A 125 15.16 22.35 8.22
CA ARG A 125 14.58 21.52 9.28
C ARG A 125 14.48 20.12 8.71
N GLN A 126 15.04 19.20 9.48
CA GLN A 126 15.48 17.85 9.16
C GLN A 126 14.38 16.90 8.63
N HIS A 127 13.19 17.44 8.30
CA HIS A 127 11.97 16.73 7.97
C HIS A 127 11.78 16.46 6.47
N TYR A 128 12.44 17.22 5.56
CA TYR A 128 12.13 17.15 4.13
C TYR A 128 13.31 16.65 3.26
N LEU A 129 14.46 17.34 3.30
CA LEU A 129 15.60 17.03 2.43
C LEU A 129 16.25 15.69 2.76
N LEU A 130 16.66 15.49 4.02
CA LEU A 130 17.41 14.29 4.40
C LEU A 130 16.56 13.01 4.29
N PRO A 131 15.32 12.93 4.81
CA PRO A 131 14.46 11.77 4.58
C PRO A 131 14.24 11.45 3.10
N ALA A 132 14.07 12.48 2.26
CA ALA A 132 13.90 12.30 0.82
C ALA A 132 15.18 11.79 0.14
N ALA A 133 16.35 12.31 0.52
CA ALA A 133 17.65 11.83 0.02
C ALA A 133 17.91 10.38 0.44
N ILE A 134 17.53 10.01 1.67
CA ILE A 134 17.62 8.63 2.16
C ILE A 134 16.69 7.70 1.38
N LEU A 135 15.43 8.12 1.17
CA LEU A 135 14.45 7.36 0.38
C LEU A 135 14.91 7.16 -1.06
N ALA A 136 15.44 8.22 -1.69
CA ALA A 136 15.93 8.18 -3.06
C ALA A 136 17.31 7.47 -3.19
N GLY A 137 18.05 7.31 -2.11
CA GLY A 137 19.34 6.60 -2.10
C GLY A 137 20.55 7.44 -2.46
N HIS A 138 20.48 8.75 -2.28
CA HIS A 138 21.54 9.67 -2.68
C HIS A 138 22.61 9.80 -1.60
N GLU A 139 23.48 8.80 -1.49
CA GLU A 139 24.48 8.66 -0.41
C GLU A 139 25.36 9.90 -0.24
N ARG A 140 25.80 10.54 -1.33
CA ARG A 140 26.62 11.76 -1.27
C ARG A 140 25.90 12.93 -0.58
N VAL A 141 24.61 13.11 -0.87
CA VAL A 141 23.79 14.14 -0.23
C VAL A 141 23.53 13.79 1.23
N VAL A 142 23.34 12.50 1.53
CA VAL A 142 23.17 12.01 2.91
C VAL A 142 24.44 12.25 3.74
N ASP A 143 25.62 11.90 3.23
CA ASP A 143 26.90 12.08 3.92
C ASP A 143 27.19 13.56 4.18
N TRP A 144 27.05 14.39 3.15
CA TRP A 144 27.18 15.84 3.26
C TRP A 144 26.21 16.43 4.32
N ALA A 145 24.94 16.01 4.30
CA ALA A 145 23.96 16.48 5.28
C ALA A 145 24.31 16.03 6.71
N LEU A 146 24.78 14.79 6.89
CA LEU A 146 25.17 14.22 8.20
C LEU A 146 26.45 14.85 8.77
N GLU A 147 27.38 15.31 7.93
CA GLU A 147 28.55 16.09 8.34
C GLU A 147 28.13 17.46 8.85
N ARG A 148 27.19 18.11 8.16
CA ARG A 148 26.77 19.49 8.44
C ARG A 148 25.79 19.62 9.62
N LEU A 149 24.99 18.59 9.89
CA LEU A 149 24.04 18.53 11.01
C LEU A 149 24.68 18.27 12.38
N GLY A 150 25.96 17.89 12.43
CA GLY A 150 26.66 17.66 13.70
C GLY A 150 25.94 16.64 14.62
N ASN A 151 26.04 16.81 15.94
CA ASN A 151 25.41 15.92 16.93
C ASN A 151 23.99 16.38 17.33
N ASP A 152 23.21 16.94 16.41
CA ASP A 152 21.84 17.35 16.72
C ASP A 152 20.95 16.09 16.85
N ARG A 153 20.66 15.70 18.11
CA ARG A 153 20.09 14.38 18.48
C ARG A 153 18.56 14.31 18.43
N ASP A 154 17.89 15.44 18.25
CA ASP A 154 16.47 15.56 18.58
C ASP A 154 15.51 14.85 17.60
N TRP A 155 15.97 14.40 16.43
CA TRP A 155 15.07 13.94 15.35
C TRP A 155 15.48 12.65 14.61
N SER A 156 16.26 11.78 15.26
CA SER A 156 16.74 10.50 14.71
C SER A 156 15.63 9.59 14.13
N GLY A 157 14.37 9.71 14.59
CA GLY A 157 13.28 8.81 14.21
C GLY A 157 12.84 8.94 12.76
N ALA A 158 12.79 10.15 12.21
CA ALA A 158 12.38 10.36 10.82
C ALA A 158 13.41 9.81 9.82
N TRP A 159 14.70 9.97 10.12
CA TRP A 159 15.79 9.49 9.26
C TRP A 159 15.91 7.99 9.29
N VAL A 160 15.81 7.40 10.49
CA VAL A 160 15.90 5.95 10.67
C VAL A 160 14.66 5.28 10.09
N GLY A 161 13.47 5.88 10.23
CA GLY A 161 12.26 5.44 9.53
C GLY A 161 12.38 5.52 8.01
N ALA A 162 12.93 6.60 7.46
CA ALA A 162 13.19 6.73 6.03
C ALA A 162 14.21 5.70 5.53
N ALA A 163 15.30 5.46 6.29
CA ALA A 163 16.32 4.48 5.95
C ALA A 163 15.78 3.05 6.01
N ALA A 164 14.91 2.76 6.97
CA ALA A 164 14.18 1.50 7.08
C ALA A 164 13.22 1.30 5.91
N LYS A 165 12.42 2.32 5.57
CA LYS A 165 11.50 2.31 4.42
C LYS A 165 12.24 2.21 3.07
N ALA A 166 13.49 2.65 3.01
CA ALA A 166 14.35 2.54 1.83
C ALA A 166 15.22 1.27 1.81
N GLY A 167 15.18 0.46 2.87
CA GLY A 167 16.00 -0.75 2.99
C GLY A 167 17.51 -0.51 3.11
N ARG A 168 17.93 0.70 3.53
CA ARG A 168 19.34 1.14 3.57
C ARG A 168 20.06 0.61 4.81
N LEU A 169 20.38 -0.69 4.79
CA LEU A 169 20.97 -1.39 5.93
C LEU A 169 22.27 -0.75 6.43
N GLU A 170 23.18 -0.39 5.52
CA GLU A 170 24.48 0.20 5.87
C GLU A 170 24.31 1.58 6.53
N LEU A 171 23.39 2.40 6.01
CA LEU A 171 23.06 3.69 6.62
C LEU A 171 22.45 3.49 8.01
N LEU A 172 21.53 2.53 8.19
CA LEU A 172 20.97 2.19 9.50
C LEU A 172 22.06 1.73 10.48
N GLN A 173 23.04 0.94 10.02
CA GLN A 173 24.17 0.52 10.84
C GLN A 173 25.06 1.71 11.21
N ARG A 174 25.39 2.60 10.26
CA ARG A 174 26.15 3.83 10.51
C ARG A 174 25.45 4.76 11.50
N LEU A 175 24.14 4.95 11.36
CA LEU A 175 23.32 5.72 12.29
C LEU A 175 23.28 5.05 13.67
N ALA A 176 23.19 3.72 13.74
CA ALA A 176 23.24 2.97 14.99
C ALA A 176 24.62 2.98 15.68
N VAL A 177 25.71 3.21 14.96
CA VAL A 177 27.05 3.41 15.56
C VAL A 177 27.16 4.80 16.18
N ARG A 178 26.59 5.82 15.51
CA ARG A 178 26.60 7.21 15.98
C ARG A 178 25.71 7.42 17.19
N ASP A 179 24.54 6.79 17.20
CA ASP A 179 23.62 6.72 18.33
C ASP A 179 23.19 5.26 18.53
N PRO A 180 23.86 4.52 19.47
CA PRO A 180 23.51 3.15 19.81
C PRO A 180 22.03 3.02 20.09
N TRP A 181 21.34 2.23 19.27
CA TRP A 181 19.93 1.96 19.50
C TRP A 181 19.78 1.35 20.89
N PRO A 182 18.93 1.93 21.75
CA PRO A 182 18.73 1.42 23.09
C PRO A 182 18.20 -0.02 23.01
N GLN A 183 18.91 -0.94 23.66
CA GLN A 183 18.54 -2.35 23.65
C GLN A 183 17.39 -2.58 24.64
N PRO A 184 16.37 -3.39 24.28
CA PRO A 184 15.38 -3.81 25.25
C PRO A 184 16.09 -4.63 26.35
N ALA A 185 15.96 -4.18 27.60
CA ALA A 185 16.50 -4.89 28.76
C ALA A 185 15.92 -6.32 28.82
N GLY A 186 16.77 -7.30 28.55
CA GLY A 186 16.40 -8.72 28.43
C GLY A 186 17.23 -9.50 27.40
N ALA A 187 17.71 -8.83 26.34
CA ALA A 187 18.51 -9.49 25.29
C ALA A 187 19.92 -9.93 25.77
N ALA A 188 20.54 -9.17 26.68
CA ALA A 188 21.84 -9.51 27.25
C ALA A 188 21.80 -10.73 28.21
N ALA A 189 20.64 -11.03 28.82
CA ALA A 189 20.49 -12.17 29.72
C ALA A 189 20.37 -13.50 28.98
N ALA A 190 19.78 -13.50 27.77
CA ALA A 190 19.62 -14.70 26.96
C ALA A 190 20.93 -15.16 26.28
N ALA A 191 21.87 -14.25 26.01
CA ALA A 191 23.16 -14.57 25.40
C ALA A 191 24.21 -15.12 26.40
N GLY A 192 23.97 -15.01 27.71
CA GLY A 192 24.88 -15.48 28.77
C GLY A 192 24.51 -16.83 29.39
N GLY A 193 23.39 -17.45 28.97
CA GLY A 193 22.81 -18.62 29.61
C GLY A 193 23.08 -19.95 28.90
N ALA A 194 24.29 -20.19 28.40
CA ALA A 194 24.66 -21.49 27.84
C ALA A 194 26.17 -21.76 27.93
N ALA A 195 26.67 -22.00 29.15
CA ALA A 195 27.92 -22.69 29.38
C ALA A 195 27.84 -23.53 30.67
N VAL A 196 27.42 -24.79 30.47
CA VAL A 196 27.88 -26.03 31.11
C VAL A 196 28.37 -25.95 32.56
N GLY A 197 27.64 -26.63 33.46
CA GLY A 197 28.18 -26.99 34.77
C GLY A 197 29.26 -28.08 34.65
N ALA A 198 30.38 -27.88 35.36
CA ALA A 198 31.15 -28.94 35.99
C ALA A 198 32.24 -28.35 36.92
N ALA A 199 32.16 -28.78 38.19
CA ALA A 199 33.27 -29.07 39.11
C ALA A 199 34.31 -27.99 39.49
N GLY A 200 34.31 -27.67 40.79
CA GLY A 200 35.49 -27.94 41.63
C GLY A 200 36.39 -26.75 42.02
N GLY A 201 36.20 -26.28 43.25
CA GLY A 201 37.33 -25.99 44.16
C GLY A 201 37.85 -24.54 44.25
N GLY A 202 37.57 -23.90 45.38
CA GLY A 202 38.64 -23.30 46.19
C GLY A 202 38.91 -21.80 46.11
N GLY A 203 38.20 -21.02 46.96
CA GLY A 203 38.84 -19.96 47.75
C GLY A 203 38.90 -18.52 47.19
N PRO A 204 39.09 -17.50 48.06
CA PRO A 204 38.13 -16.40 48.19
C PRO A 204 38.74 -14.99 47.99
N ALA A 205 37.93 -14.00 47.56
CA ALA A 205 37.94 -12.64 48.13
C ALA A 205 36.87 -11.74 47.49
N ALA A 206 36.33 -10.87 48.36
CA ALA A 206 35.57 -9.65 48.07
C ALA A 206 34.10 -9.80 47.59
N ALA A 207 33.26 -10.19 48.55
CA ALA A 207 31.92 -9.60 48.66
C ALA A 207 32.02 -8.09 48.91
N ALA A 208 31.45 -7.26 48.02
CA ALA A 208 30.84 -5.98 48.36
C ALA A 208 30.05 -5.42 47.17
N ALA A 209 28.89 -4.83 47.44
CA ALA A 209 27.99 -4.11 46.53
C ALA A 209 27.14 -4.95 45.56
N GLY A 210 26.35 -5.87 46.11
CA GLY A 210 25.01 -6.11 45.58
C GLY A 210 24.12 -4.89 45.84
N GLY A 211 24.21 -3.89 44.97
CA GLY A 211 23.18 -2.86 44.84
C GLY A 211 22.16 -3.30 43.79
N PRO A 212 20.85 -3.03 43.95
CA PRO A 212 19.90 -3.23 42.87
C PRO A 212 20.38 -2.44 41.65
N LEU A 213 20.52 -3.10 40.50
CA LEU A 213 20.64 -2.42 39.21
C LEU A 213 19.55 -1.34 39.15
N PRO A 214 19.86 -0.09 38.75
CA PRO A 214 18.84 0.93 38.65
C PRO A 214 17.75 0.41 37.71
N ALA A 215 16.52 0.27 38.23
CA ALA A 215 15.38 -0.11 37.43
C ALA A 215 15.31 0.84 36.23
N ALA A 216 15.35 0.27 35.02
CA ALA A 216 15.28 1.05 33.79
C ALA A 216 14.08 2.00 33.87
N ASP A 217 14.32 3.29 33.64
CA ASP A 217 13.27 4.30 33.68
C ASP A 217 12.16 3.91 32.68
N PRO A 218 10.93 3.61 33.15
CA PRO A 218 9.87 3.13 32.28
C PRO A 218 9.51 4.15 31.18
N GLY A 219 9.73 5.45 31.41
CA GLY A 219 9.56 6.48 30.40
C GLY A 219 10.55 6.36 29.24
N ALA A 220 11.82 6.09 29.56
CA ALA A 220 12.85 5.82 28.55
C ALA A 220 12.53 4.51 27.81
N GLN A 221 12.14 3.44 28.52
CA GLN A 221 11.82 2.15 27.91
C GLN A 221 10.66 2.23 26.90
N GLN A 222 9.64 3.03 27.19
CA GLN A 222 8.48 3.19 26.32
C GLN A 222 8.80 4.02 25.07
N GLN A 223 9.65 5.04 25.20
CA GLN A 223 10.14 5.84 24.07
C GLN A 223 11.02 4.99 23.12
N VAL A 224 11.85 4.11 23.68
CA VAL A 224 12.71 3.17 22.95
C VAL A 224 11.90 2.13 22.17
N ASN A 225 10.88 1.56 22.80
CA ASN A 225 9.99 0.60 22.15
C ASN A 225 9.21 1.25 21.00
N GLY A 226 8.72 2.49 21.18
CA GLY A 226 8.05 3.23 20.11
C GLY A 226 8.97 3.54 18.93
N PHE A 227 10.25 3.84 19.19
CA PHE A 227 11.23 4.08 18.14
C PHE A 227 11.51 2.84 17.30
N MET A 228 11.83 1.70 17.94
CA MET A 228 12.09 0.44 17.23
C MET A 228 10.86 -0.07 16.48
N GLU A 229 9.67 0.17 17.01
CA GLU A 229 8.40 -0.15 16.35
C GLU A 229 8.19 0.64 15.05
N LEU A 230 8.56 1.92 15.01
CA LEU A 230 8.50 2.73 13.78
C LEU A 230 9.44 2.19 12.68
N ILE A 231 10.65 1.78 13.05
CA ILE A 231 11.63 1.19 12.11
C ILE A 231 11.09 -0.15 11.58
N ALA A 232 10.59 -0.98 12.49
CA ALA A 232 10.04 -2.29 12.18
C ALA A 232 8.88 -2.19 11.19
N LEU A 233 7.94 -1.27 11.43
CA LEU A 233 6.79 -1.06 10.56
C LEU A 233 7.21 -0.55 9.18
N ALA A 234 8.07 0.47 9.14
CA ALA A 234 8.53 1.08 7.89
C ALA A 234 9.30 0.07 7.00
N ALA A 235 10.18 -0.74 7.59
CA ALA A 235 10.91 -1.79 6.87
C ALA A 235 9.98 -2.89 6.39
N ALA A 236 9.03 -3.29 7.23
CA ALA A 236 8.13 -4.39 6.91
C ALA A 236 7.11 -4.01 5.83
N GLU A 237 6.56 -2.79 5.86
CA GLU A 237 5.69 -2.27 4.79
C GLU A 237 6.33 -2.44 3.40
N GLN A 238 7.65 -2.26 3.30
CA GLN A 238 8.36 -2.28 2.02
C GLN A 238 9.06 -3.61 1.71
N GLY A 239 8.90 -4.65 2.54
CA GLY A 239 9.50 -5.95 2.27
C GLY A 239 11.00 -6.06 2.59
N HIS A 240 11.56 -5.13 3.38
CA HIS A 240 13.00 -5.06 3.64
C HIS A 240 13.47 -6.07 4.70
N VAL A 241 13.49 -7.34 4.32
CA VAL A 241 13.88 -8.49 5.15
C VAL A 241 15.23 -8.30 5.86
N ALA A 242 16.23 -7.70 5.22
CA ALA A 242 17.54 -7.47 5.83
C ALA A 242 17.49 -6.54 7.05
N VAL A 243 16.62 -5.52 7.02
CA VAL A 243 16.40 -4.62 8.16
C VAL A 243 15.65 -5.33 9.28
N LEU A 244 14.66 -6.16 8.92
CA LEU A 244 13.92 -6.97 9.89
C LEU A 244 14.82 -8.02 10.59
N ARG A 245 15.76 -8.62 9.85
CA ARG A 245 16.82 -9.51 10.39
C ARG A 245 17.67 -8.76 11.42
N LEU A 246 18.08 -7.53 11.11
CA LEU A 246 18.88 -6.70 12.02
C LEU A 246 18.11 -6.40 13.32
N LEU A 247 16.84 -6.01 13.21
CA LEU A 247 15.98 -5.73 14.37
C LEU A 247 15.79 -6.98 15.25
N ARG A 248 15.56 -8.13 14.63
CA ARG A 248 15.47 -9.43 15.32
C ARG A 248 16.78 -9.79 16.03
N GLY A 249 17.92 -9.61 15.37
CA GLY A 249 19.24 -9.82 15.96
C GLY A 249 19.53 -8.91 17.16
N ARG A 250 18.77 -7.81 17.32
CA ARG A 250 18.82 -6.90 18.47
C ARG A 250 17.74 -7.16 19.52
N GLY A 251 16.99 -8.27 19.41
CA GLY A 251 15.99 -8.68 20.40
C GLY A 251 14.62 -8.02 20.25
N PHE A 252 14.32 -7.37 19.10
CA PHE A 252 12.98 -6.85 18.84
C PHE A 252 11.99 -7.98 18.55
N VAL A 253 10.91 -8.06 19.34
CA VAL A 253 9.85 -9.06 19.19
C VAL A 253 8.68 -8.47 18.42
N PHE A 254 8.36 -9.06 17.28
CA PHE A 254 7.22 -8.66 16.44
C PHE A 254 5.94 -9.31 16.96
N ARG A 255 4.85 -8.56 17.13
CA ARG A 255 3.53 -9.06 17.57
C ARG A 255 2.53 -9.10 16.42
N ALA A 256 1.47 -9.91 16.53
CA ALA A 256 0.43 -10.05 15.50
C ALA A 256 -0.20 -8.70 15.06
N ARG A 257 -0.48 -7.80 16.00
CA ARG A 257 -0.97 -6.44 15.71
C ARG A 257 -0.01 -5.64 14.83
N GLN A 258 1.30 -5.77 15.05
CA GLN A 258 2.32 -5.06 14.28
C GLN A 258 2.45 -5.68 12.88
N LEU A 259 2.44 -7.02 12.79
CA LEU A 259 2.41 -7.74 11.52
C LEU A 259 1.19 -7.39 10.66
N ARG A 260 0.05 -7.04 11.27
CA ARG A 260 -1.14 -6.60 10.55
C ARG A 260 -0.96 -5.24 9.88
N ALA A 261 -0.33 -4.29 10.57
CA ALA A 261 -0.11 -2.95 10.03
C ALA A 261 0.80 -2.96 8.78
N VAL A 262 1.66 -3.98 8.66
CA VAL A 262 2.56 -4.21 7.51
C VAL A 262 1.82 -4.46 6.19
N LEU A 263 0.61 -5.03 6.22
CA LEU A 263 -0.17 -5.36 5.03
C LEU A 263 -0.89 -4.16 4.39
N GLY A 264 -0.78 -2.97 4.98
CA GLY A 264 -1.55 -1.78 4.62
C GLY A 264 -1.15 -1.11 3.29
N GLU A 265 0.14 -0.77 3.11
CA GLU A 265 0.59 0.10 2.01
C GLU A 265 1.07 -0.66 0.75
N SER A 266 1.95 -1.66 0.90
CA SER A 266 2.49 -2.42 -0.24
C SER A 266 2.13 -3.90 -0.11
N VAL A 267 1.35 -4.40 -1.06
CA VAL A 267 0.89 -5.80 -1.09
C VAL A 267 2.08 -6.75 -1.21
N GLN A 268 2.99 -6.49 -2.13
CA GLN A 268 4.15 -7.35 -2.38
C GLN A 268 5.19 -7.25 -1.25
N GLY A 269 5.47 -6.04 -0.76
CA GLY A 269 6.42 -5.80 0.32
C GLY A 269 5.95 -6.45 1.62
N GLY A 270 4.69 -6.19 2.01
CA GLY A 270 4.14 -6.70 3.25
C GLY A 270 4.07 -8.23 3.30
N LEU A 271 3.67 -8.89 2.21
CA LEU A 271 3.66 -10.36 2.14
C LEU A 271 5.07 -10.97 2.22
N ALA A 272 6.06 -10.36 1.57
CA ALA A 272 7.46 -10.80 1.67
C ALA A 272 8.00 -10.68 3.10
N SER A 273 7.68 -9.59 3.79
CA SER A 273 8.03 -9.39 5.19
C SER A 273 7.33 -10.36 6.12
N LEU A 274 6.05 -10.64 5.93
CA LEU A 274 5.34 -11.66 6.71
C LEU A 274 5.95 -13.05 6.55
N ARG A 275 6.31 -13.42 5.33
CA ARG A 275 6.94 -14.71 5.02
C ARG A 275 8.27 -14.85 5.77
N TYR A 276 9.12 -13.83 5.75
CA TYR A 276 10.35 -13.83 6.55
C TYR A 276 10.07 -13.91 8.05
N LEU A 277 9.14 -13.08 8.55
CA LEU A 277 8.91 -12.94 9.98
C LEU A 277 8.33 -14.21 10.60
N LEU A 278 7.45 -14.91 9.89
CA LEU A 278 6.78 -16.12 10.39
C LEU A 278 7.55 -17.40 10.09
N LEU A 279 8.26 -17.50 8.96
CA LEU A 279 8.84 -18.78 8.51
C LEU A 279 10.34 -18.93 8.80
N GLU A 280 11.09 -17.83 8.94
CA GLU A 280 12.56 -17.87 9.11
C GLU A 280 13.03 -17.52 10.54
N GLY A 281 12.14 -17.50 11.54
CA GLY A 281 12.52 -17.19 12.93
C GLY A 281 11.94 -18.16 13.95
N PRO A 282 12.62 -18.41 15.09
CA PRO A 282 11.98 -19.07 16.22
C PRO A 282 10.79 -18.21 16.65
N VAL A 283 9.60 -18.81 16.64
CA VAL A 283 8.37 -18.17 17.07
C VAL A 283 8.36 -18.13 18.60
N ASP A 284 9.23 -17.31 19.21
CA ASP A 284 9.15 -16.95 20.64
C ASP A 284 8.04 -15.92 20.83
N MET A 285 6.82 -16.34 20.49
CA MET A 285 5.61 -15.54 20.63
C MET A 285 4.92 -16.06 21.87
N ALA A 286 4.96 -15.26 22.93
CA ALA A 286 4.28 -15.52 24.19
C ALA A 286 2.88 -16.11 23.91
N GLN A 287 2.72 -17.40 24.21
CA GLN A 287 1.43 -18.10 24.20
C GLN A 287 0.56 -17.44 25.27
N GLY A 288 -0.19 -16.40 24.86
CA GLY A 288 -0.95 -15.55 25.76
C GLY A 288 -2.43 -15.52 25.38
N GLY A 289 -3.16 -16.59 25.71
CA GLY A 289 -4.63 -16.61 25.80
C GLY A 289 -5.43 -16.27 24.53
N GLY A 290 -6.76 -16.43 24.61
CA GLY A 290 -7.70 -16.33 23.48
C GLY A 290 -7.72 -15.01 22.69
N ALA A 291 -7.10 -13.94 23.21
CA ALA A 291 -6.93 -12.69 22.48
C ALA A 291 -5.92 -12.80 21.31
N ALA A 292 -4.88 -13.64 21.46
CA ALA A 292 -3.89 -13.84 20.40
C ALA A 292 -4.49 -14.55 19.16
N ALA A 293 -5.42 -15.49 19.36
CA ALA A 293 -6.08 -16.21 18.25
C ALA A 293 -6.97 -15.30 17.39
N ALA A 294 -7.62 -14.30 17.99
CA ALA A 294 -8.40 -13.30 17.26
C ALA A 294 -7.50 -12.40 16.38
N ASP A 295 -6.33 -12.02 16.90
CA ASP A 295 -5.35 -11.25 16.15
C ASP A 295 -4.77 -12.03 14.97
N TRP A 296 -4.50 -13.33 15.13
CA TRP A 296 -4.06 -14.21 14.05
C TRP A 296 -5.13 -14.43 12.99
N SER A 297 -6.40 -14.54 13.39
CA SER A 297 -7.53 -14.65 12.46
C SER A 297 -7.70 -13.37 11.62
N CYS A 298 -7.47 -12.20 12.23
CA CYS A 298 -7.46 -10.93 11.49
C CYS A 298 -6.29 -10.86 10.51
N LEU A 299 -5.10 -11.28 10.93
CA LEU A 299 -3.92 -11.32 10.06
C LEU A 299 -4.11 -12.29 8.89
N PHE A 300 -4.70 -13.46 9.14
CA PHE A 300 -5.06 -14.43 8.11
C PHE A 300 -5.98 -13.81 7.07
N ARG A 301 -7.07 -13.15 7.50
CA ARG A 301 -7.99 -12.46 6.60
C ARG A 301 -7.28 -11.43 5.74
N ASP A 302 -6.49 -10.55 6.35
CA ASP A 302 -5.81 -9.48 5.63
C ASP A 302 -4.77 -10.06 4.65
N ALA A 303 -4.02 -11.10 5.04
CA ALA A 303 -3.07 -11.78 4.16
C ALA A 303 -3.76 -12.49 2.98
N ALA A 304 -4.88 -13.17 3.24
CA ALA A 304 -5.65 -13.89 2.23
C ALA A 304 -6.27 -12.95 1.18
N VAL A 305 -6.87 -11.82 1.61
CA VAL A 305 -7.41 -10.80 0.69
C VAL A 305 -6.31 -10.22 -0.19
N LYS A 306 -5.09 -10.11 0.33
CA LYS A 306 -3.91 -9.60 -0.38
C LYS A 306 -3.24 -10.65 -1.28
N GLY A 307 -3.72 -11.88 -1.30
CA GLY A 307 -3.20 -12.96 -2.15
C GLY A 307 -1.93 -13.62 -1.63
N ALA A 308 -1.86 -13.82 -0.31
CA ALA A 308 -0.83 -14.67 0.30
C ALA A 308 -0.77 -16.07 -0.33
N ASP A 309 0.43 -16.63 -0.42
CA ASP A 309 0.61 -17.99 -0.90
C ASP A 309 0.01 -19.02 0.07
N LEU A 310 -0.31 -20.21 -0.45
CA LEU A 310 -0.92 -21.30 0.31
C LEU A 310 -0.08 -21.70 1.54
N TRP A 311 1.24 -21.60 1.45
CA TRP A 311 2.12 -22.03 2.53
C TRP A 311 2.04 -21.09 3.73
N LEU A 312 2.00 -19.78 3.48
CA LEU A 312 1.80 -18.76 4.51
C LEU A 312 0.43 -18.92 5.19
N LEU A 313 -0.63 -19.17 4.41
CA LEU A 313 -1.97 -19.41 4.96
C LEU A 313 -2.03 -20.68 5.83
N ARG A 314 -1.40 -21.77 5.37
CA ARG A 314 -1.24 -23.00 6.16
C ARG A 314 -0.53 -22.77 7.47
N HIS A 315 0.59 -22.07 7.43
CA HIS A 315 1.36 -21.77 8.63
C HIS A 315 0.54 -20.97 9.65
N LEU A 316 -0.19 -19.93 9.21
CA LEU A 316 -1.07 -19.15 10.08
C LEU A 316 -2.19 -20.00 10.72
N HIS A 317 -2.79 -20.92 9.96
CA HIS A 317 -3.85 -21.78 10.49
C HIS A 317 -3.31 -22.90 11.40
N GLU A 318 -2.37 -23.70 10.91
CA GLU A 318 -1.92 -24.94 11.54
C GLU A 318 -0.98 -24.68 12.73
N GLN A 319 -0.11 -23.67 12.64
CA GLN A 319 0.88 -23.39 13.69
C GLN A 319 0.43 -22.30 14.67
N LEU A 320 -0.38 -21.33 14.21
CA LEU A 320 -0.80 -20.17 15.02
C LEU A 320 -2.29 -20.19 15.39
N GLY A 321 -3.05 -21.18 14.91
CA GLY A 321 -4.46 -21.35 15.26
C GLY A 321 -5.39 -20.29 14.67
N ALA A 322 -5.01 -19.63 13.57
CA ALA A 322 -5.88 -18.65 12.90
C ALA A 322 -7.13 -19.33 12.33
N ALA A 323 -8.30 -18.70 12.48
CA ALA A 323 -9.52 -19.18 11.85
C ALA A 323 -9.49 -18.92 10.33
N ILE A 324 -9.95 -19.89 9.55
CA ILE A 324 -10.03 -19.79 8.08
C ILE A 324 -11.23 -18.90 7.71
N ASP A 325 -10.94 -17.78 7.03
CA ASP A 325 -11.97 -16.93 6.41
C ASP A 325 -12.06 -17.24 4.91
N LEU A 326 -13.05 -18.04 4.53
CA LEU A 326 -13.21 -18.52 3.14
C LEU A 326 -13.46 -17.37 2.15
N VAL A 327 -14.13 -16.29 2.59
CA VAL A 327 -14.37 -15.11 1.75
C VAL A 327 -13.06 -14.41 1.46
N ALA A 328 -12.21 -14.26 2.48
CA ALA A 328 -10.89 -13.67 2.33
C ALA A 328 -10.00 -14.45 1.35
N VAL A 329 -9.99 -15.78 1.46
CA VAL A 329 -9.27 -16.67 0.51
C VAL A 329 -9.86 -16.54 -0.89
N GLY A 330 -11.17 -16.42 -1.03
CA GLY A 330 -11.81 -16.18 -2.33
C GLY A 330 -11.41 -14.83 -2.95
N CYS A 331 -11.26 -13.78 -2.14
CA CYS A 331 -10.93 -12.46 -2.64
C CYS A 331 -9.53 -12.37 -3.28
N GLY A 332 -8.51 -13.00 -2.70
CA GLY A 332 -7.12 -12.87 -3.17
C GLY A 332 -6.36 -14.16 -3.46
N GLY A 333 -6.85 -15.32 -2.99
CA GLY A 333 -6.16 -16.61 -3.09
C GLY A 333 -6.32 -17.33 -4.43
N SER A 334 -5.55 -18.41 -4.60
CA SER A 334 -5.62 -19.32 -5.75
C SER A 334 -6.70 -20.41 -5.57
N GLU A 335 -7.03 -21.14 -6.64
CA GLU A 335 -7.90 -22.32 -6.55
C GLU A 335 -7.31 -23.39 -5.61
N GLU A 336 -5.98 -23.53 -5.59
CA GLU A 336 -5.28 -24.42 -4.65
C GLU A 336 -5.47 -23.97 -3.19
N ALA A 337 -5.43 -22.65 -2.94
CA ALA A 337 -5.69 -22.10 -1.61
C ALA A 337 -7.13 -22.33 -1.16
N LEU A 338 -8.10 -22.16 -2.06
CA LEU A 338 -9.51 -22.48 -1.79
C LEU A 338 -9.74 -23.96 -1.54
N SER A 339 -9.15 -24.84 -2.36
CA SER A 339 -9.26 -26.28 -2.18
C SER A 339 -8.71 -26.73 -0.83
N TRP A 340 -7.57 -26.18 -0.42
CA TRP A 340 -7.02 -26.45 0.91
C TRP A 340 -7.92 -25.90 2.02
N ALA A 341 -8.42 -24.66 1.89
CA ALA A 341 -9.26 -24.03 2.92
C ALA A 341 -10.55 -24.83 3.18
N VAL A 342 -11.20 -25.33 2.12
CA VAL A 342 -12.37 -26.21 2.22
C VAL A 342 -12.03 -27.52 2.92
N ALA A 343 -10.97 -28.20 2.49
CA ALA A 343 -10.54 -29.46 3.08
C ALA A 343 -10.15 -29.30 4.57
N ALA A 344 -9.50 -28.19 4.94
CA ALA A 344 -9.13 -27.90 6.32
C ALA A 344 -10.36 -27.64 7.20
N LEU A 345 -11.36 -26.91 6.69
CA LEU A 345 -12.63 -26.69 7.37
C LEU A 345 -13.42 -27.99 7.57
N GLU A 346 -13.48 -28.84 6.55
CA GLU A 346 -14.10 -30.17 6.63
C GLU A 346 -13.40 -31.07 7.65
N ALA A 347 -12.06 -31.10 7.65
CA ALA A 347 -11.27 -31.85 8.62
C ALA A 347 -11.49 -31.36 10.07
N ALA A 348 -11.78 -30.07 10.26
CA ALA A 348 -12.14 -29.48 11.55
C ALA A 348 -13.61 -29.74 11.95
N GLY A 349 -14.38 -30.47 11.13
CA GLY A 349 -15.81 -30.73 11.36
C GLY A 349 -16.72 -29.53 11.08
N GLN A 350 -16.19 -28.49 10.40
CA GLN A 350 -16.89 -27.26 10.05
C GLN A 350 -17.12 -27.21 8.54
N ALA A 351 -17.90 -28.13 7.99
CA ALA A 351 -18.20 -28.15 6.56
C ALA A 351 -18.70 -26.76 6.09
N PRO A 352 -18.05 -26.14 5.09
CA PRO A 352 -18.35 -24.76 4.72
C PRO A 352 -19.76 -24.64 4.15
N GLU A 353 -20.56 -23.75 4.73
CA GLU A 353 -21.88 -23.41 4.19
C GLU A 353 -21.75 -22.52 2.94
N PRO A 354 -22.75 -22.54 2.04
CA PRO A 354 -22.80 -21.61 0.92
C PRO A 354 -22.68 -20.16 1.40
N LEU A 355 -21.82 -19.38 0.72
CA LEU A 355 -21.62 -17.98 1.04
C LEU A 355 -22.91 -17.17 0.84
N SER A 356 -23.14 -16.17 1.69
CA SER A 356 -24.20 -15.19 1.45
C SER A 356 -23.96 -14.39 0.16
N CYS A 357 -25.03 -13.86 -0.45
CA CYS A 357 -24.92 -13.00 -1.64
C CYS A 357 -23.93 -11.85 -1.46
N ARG A 358 -23.94 -11.20 -0.28
CA ARG A 358 -23.01 -10.12 0.07
C ARG A 358 -21.55 -10.59 0.17
N ALA A 359 -21.31 -11.77 0.75
CA ALA A 359 -19.97 -12.35 0.85
C ALA A 359 -19.44 -12.75 -0.54
N PHE A 360 -20.28 -13.37 -1.37
CA PHE A 360 -19.90 -13.73 -2.74
C PHE A 360 -19.62 -12.50 -3.61
N GLN A 361 -20.37 -11.42 -3.45
CA GLN A 361 -20.13 -10.16 -4.15
C GLN A 361 -18.78 -9.52 -3.79
N GLN A 362 -18.26 -9.72 -2.58
CA GLN A 362 -16.91 -9.27 -2.23
C GLN A 362 -15.85 -9.97 -3.10
N VAL A 363 -16.01 -11.27 -3.34
CA VAL A 363 -15.14 -12.06 -4.24
C VAL A 363 -15.25 -11.58 -5.69
N LEU A 364 -16.46 -11.25 -6.15
CA LEU A 364 -16.64 -10.67 -7.50
C LEU A 364 -16.01 -9.27 -7.60
N SER A 365 -16.15 -8.46 -6.56
CA SER A 365 -15.63 -7.10 -6.50
C SER A 365 -14.11 -7.05 -6.40
N SER A 366 -13.47 -8.12 -5.90
CA SER A 366 -12.01 -8.24 -5.92
C SER A 366 -11.46 -8.57 -7.31
N GLY A 367 -12.32 -9.00 -8.25
CA GLY A 367 -11.93 -9.39 -9.60
C GLY A 367 -11.36 -10.81 -9.71
N ASN A 368 -11.44 -11.63 -8.65
CA ASN A 368 -10.97 -13.02 -8.67
C ASN A 368 -12.04 -13.98 -9.26
N TRP A 369 -12.20 -13.92 -10.58
CA TRP A 369 -13.22 -14.71 -11.30
C TRP A 369 -12.96 -16.22 -11.26
N ALA A 370 -11.70 -16.65 -11.10
CA ALA A 370 -11.33 -18.05 -10.92
C ALA A 370 -11.88 -18.59 -9.59
N ALA A 371 -11.66 -17.85 -8.49
CA ALA A 371 -12.25 -18.16 -7.20
C ALA A 371 -13.78 -18.19 -7.23
N ALA A 372 -14.43 -17.22 -7.89
CA ALA A 372 -15.88 -17.19 -8.03
C ALA A 372 -16.42 -18.44 -8.77
N ASN A 373 -15.73 -18.87 -9.82
CA ASN A 373 -16.09 -20.08 -10.57
C ASN A 373 -15.83 -21.37 -9.77
N PHE A 374 -14.74 -21.42 -9.01
CA PHE A 374 -14.46 -22.52 -8.07
C PHE A 374 -15.62 -22.66 -7.06
N LEU A 375 -15.99 -21.56 -6.38
CA LEU A 375 -17.08 -21.55 -5.40
C LEU A 375 -18.42 -21.99 -6.02
N LEU A 376 -18.72 -21.59 -7.25
CA LEU A 376 -19.92 -22.05 -7.98
C LEU A 376 -19.90 -23.56 -8.27
N ARG A 377 -18.76 -24.11 -8.71
CA ARG A 377 -18.63 -25.54 -9.03
C ARG A 377 -18.73 -26.44 -7.81
N HIS A 378 -18.23 -25.97 -6.67
CA HIS A 378 -18.23 -26.70 -5.41
C HIS A 378 -19.50 -26.48 -4.58
N GLY A 379 -20.50 -25.74 -5.09
CA GLY A 379 -21.76 -25.51 -4.37
C GLY A 379 -21.63 -24.58 -3.15
N LEU A 380 -20.53 -23.82 -3.08
CA LEU A 380 -20.23 -22.87 -2.00
C LEU A 380 -20.66 -21.43 -2.34
N ALA A 381 -21.22 -21.24 -3.53
CA ALA A 381 -21.84 -19.99 -3.94
C ALA A 381 -23.32 -19.96 -3.52
N PRO A 382 -23.90 -18.76 -3.31
CA PRO A 382 -25.34 -18.62 -3.15
C PRO A 382 -26.08 -19.15 -4.39
N PRO A 383 -27.37 -19.49 -4.26
CA PRO A 383 -28.19 -19.95 -5.38
C PRO A 383 -28.08 -18.97 -6.55
N LYS A 384 -27.82 -19.48 -7.76
CA LYS A 384 -27.56 -18.64 -8.94
C LYS A 384 -28.67 -17.61 -9.21
N GLN A 385 -29.92 -17.98 -8.93
CA GLN A 385 -31.08 -17.08 -9.04
C GLN A 385 -31.05 -15.94 -8.01
N GLU A 386 -30.70 -16.24 -6.76
CA GLU A 386 -30.59 -15.24 -5.69
C GLU A 386 -29.43 -14.29 -5.96
N LEU A 387 -28.31 -14.84 -6.43
CA LEU A 387 -27.14 -14.07 -6.83
C LEU A 387 -27.44 -13.12 -7.99
N LEU A 388 -28.13 -13.61 -9.04
CA LEU A 388 -28.53 -12.80 -10.19
C LEU A 388 -29.48 -11.65 -9.77
N ARG A 389 -30.43 -11.95 -8.88
CA ARG A 389 -31.33 -10.96 -8.29
C ARG A 389 -30.56 -9.91 -7.48
N HIS A 390 -29.64 -10.34 -6.62
CA HIS A 390 -28.85 -9.43 -5.79
C HIS A 390 -27.95 -8.52 -6.63
N MET A 391 -27.27 -9.05 -7.65
CA MET A 391 -26.43 -8.26 -8.55
C MET A 391 -27.23 -7.20 -9.31
N LEU A 392 -28.42 -7.53 -9.81
CA LEU A 392 -29.26 -6.56 -10.52
C LEU A 392 -29.88 -5.50 -9.61
N LEU A 393 -30.10 -5.80 -8.33
CA LEU A 393 -30.67 -4.84 -7.39
C LEU A 393 -29.63 -3.91 -6.77
N GLU A 394 -28.41 -4.39 -6.49
CA GLU A 394 -27.36 -3.56 -5.89
C GLU A 394 -26.53 -2.76 -6.91
N ASP A 395 -26.26 -3.28 -8.11
CA ASP A 395 -25.53 -2.54 -9.16
C ASP A 395 -26.44 -1.54 -9.94
N ALA A 396 -27.69 -1.36 -9.52
CA ALA A 396 -28.61 -0.36 -10.06
C ALA A 396 -28.12 1.10 -9.96
N HIS A 397 -27.02 1.33 -9.24
CA HIS A 397 -26.36 2.63 -9.10
C HIS A 397 -25.24 2.88 -10.12
N LYS A 398 -24.82 1.87 -10.91
CA LYS A 398 -23.76 2.00 -11.93
C LYS A 398 -24.34 1.85 -13.34
N THR A 399 -24.95 2.94 -13.81
CA THR A 399 -25.16 3.35 -15.22
C THR A 399 -25.77 2.41 -16.27
N ARG A 400 -26.05 1.13 -16.02
CA ARG A 400 -26.51 0.20 -17.07
C ARG A 400 -27.91 -0.41 -16.87
N ILE A 401 -28.63 0.00 -15.83
CA ILE A 401 -30.01 -0.46 -15.58
C ILE A 401 -31.08 0.49 -16.17
N ALA A 402 -30.72 1.68 -16.65
CA ALA A 402 -31.68 2.55 -17.37
C ALA A 402 -32.26 1.87 -18.63
N ASP A 403 -31.44 1.10 -19.32
CA ASP A 403 -31.85 0.39 -20.53
C ASP A 403 -32.67 -0.88 -20.20
N LEU A 404 -32.36 -1.57 -19.09
CA LEU A 404 -33.19 -2.67 -18.56
C LEU A 404 -34.53 -2.17 -17.99
N GLN A 405 -34.57 -0.95 -17.44
CA GLN A 405 -35.77 -0.30 -16.93
C GLN A 405 -36.78 0.05 -18.04
N GLY A 406 -36.31 0.32 -19.26
CA GLY A 406 -37.16 0.54 -20.43
C GLY A 406 -37.85 -0.73 -20.93
N VAL A 407 -37.22 -1.89 -20.78
CA VAL A 407 -37.78 -3.19 -21.21
C VAL A 407 -38.81 -3.74 -20.23
N VAL A 408 -38.71 -3.40 -18.93
CA VAL A 408 -39.56 -3.96 -17.86
C VAL A 408 -40.66 -2.99 -17.38
N GLY A 409 -40.64 -1.72 -17.81
CA GLY A 409 -41.74 -0.77 -17.56
C GLY A 409 -41.94 -0.37 -16.09
N MET A 410 -40.85 -0.16 -15.34
CA MET A 410 -40.91 0.02 -13.87
C MET A 410 -40.72 1.49 -13.44
N GLY A 411 -41.67 2.01 -12.66
CA GLY A 411 -41.78 3.41 -12.20
C GLY A 411 -40.88 3.84 -11.02
N GLY A 412 -41.35 4.74 -10.15
CA GLY A 412 -40.58 5.49 -9.15
C GLY A 412 -39.90 4.65 -8.03
N ARG A 413 -39.03 5.28 -7.22
CA ARG A 413 -38.09 4.63 -6.26
C ARG A 413 -38.76 3.68 -5.23
N GLN A 414 -39.99 3.94 -4.81
CA GLN A 414 -40.76 3.10 -3.88
C GLN A 414 -41.37 1.88 -4.61
N ASP A 415 -41.94 2.12 -5.80
CA ASP A 415 -42.43 1.06 -6.70
C ASP A 415 -41.29 0.14 -7.15
N ARG A 416 -40.06 0.65 -7.28
CA ARG A 416 -38.85 -0.13 -7.63
C ARG A 416 -38.50 -1.20 -6.62
N LEU A 417 -38.64 -0.95 -5.32
CA LEU A 417 -38.32 -1.93 -4.27
C LEU A 417 -39.45 -2.95 -4.09
N GLN A 418 -40.71 -2.53 -4.22
CA GLN A 418 -41.87 -3.43 -4.19
C GLN A 418 -41.96 -4.30 -5.45
N ALA A 419 -41.69 -3.75 -6.63
CA ALA A 419 -41.71 -4.51 -7.86
C ALA A 419 -40.47 -5.40 -7.99
N ALA A 420 -39.28 -5.00 -7.51
CA ALA A 420 -38.13 -5.90 -7.34
C ALA A 420 -38.40 -7.07 -6.39
N ALA A 421 -39.26 -6.88 -5.38
CA ALA A 421 -39.73 -7.95 -4.51
C ALA A 421 -40.66 -8.94 -5.25
N GLN A 422 -41.33 -8.47 -6.31
CA GLN A 422 -42.36 -9.19 -7.08
C GLN A 422 -41.96 -9.59 -8.51
N VAL A 423 -40.77 -9.26 -9.02
CA VAL A 423 -40.32 -9.72 -10.35
C VAL A 423 -40.23 -11.23 -10.33
N GLN A 424 -41.25 -11.89 -10.89
CA GLN A 424 -41.16 -13.28 -11.27
C GLN A 424 -40.16 -13.36 -12.42
N TRP A 425 -39.06 -14.05 -12.15
CA TRP A 425 -38.01 -14.32 -13.12
C TRP A 425 -38.53 -15.27 -14.20
N THR A 426 -39.24 -14.72 -15.19
CA THR A 426 -39.75 -15.49 -16.33
C THR A 426 -38.60 -15.92 -17.24
N ALA A 427 -38.81 -16.97 -18.04
CA ALA A 427 -37.84 -17.39 -19.05
C ALA A 427 -37.52 -16.27 -20.07
N GLU A 428 -38.47 -15.35 -20.28
CA GLU A 428 -38.36 -14.22 -21.20
C GLU A 428 -37.42 -13.13 -20.66
N LEU A 429 -37.48 -12.80 -19.36
CA LEU A 429 -36.59 -11.82 -18.74
C LEU A 429 -35.13 -12.31 -18.75
N HIS A 430 -34.93 -13.62 -18.60
CA HIS A 430 -33.62 -14.26 -18.75
C HIS A 430 -33.12 -14.28 -20.20
N ALA A 431 -34.00 -14.55 -21.17
CA ALA A 431 -33.65 -14.50 -22.59
C ALA A 431 -33.23 -13.08 -23.01
N ALA A 432 -33.89 -12.05 -22.48
CA ALA A 432 -33.54 -10.64 -22.72
C ALA A 432 -32.15 -10.30 -22.16
N LEU A 433 -31.81 -10.76 -20.95
CA LEU A 433 -30.47 -10.59 -20.37
C LEU A 433 -29.38 -11.37 -21.12
N ALA A 434 -29.70 -12.55 -21.65
CA ALA A 434 -28.77 -13.37 -22.44
C ALA A 434 -28.47 -12.79 -23.84
N PHE A 435 -29.27 -11.83 -24.32
CA PHE A 435 -29.12 -11.15 -25.60
C PHE A 435 -28.52 -9.73 -25.47
N TRP A 436 -28.13 -9.31 -24.27
CA TRP A 436 -27.67 -7.95 -24.02
C TRP A 436 -26.34 -7.62 -24.75
N PRO A 437 -26.25 -6.54 -25.55
CA PRO A 437 -25.02 -6.18 -26.25
C PRO A 437 -24.00 -5.51 -25.32
N SER A 438 -22.73 -5.87 -25.51
CA SER A 438 -21.52 -5.30 -24.91
C SER A 438 -21.38 -3.81 -25.22
N HIS A 439 -21.97 -2.90 -24.46
CA HIS A 439 -21.79 -1.46 -24.66
C HIS A 439 -20.96 -0.83 -23.55
N GLY A 440 -19.65 -0.80 -23.82
CA GLY A 440 -18.66 0.20 -23.41
C GLY A 440 -18.89 0.95 -22.11
N SER A 441 -18.41 0.39 -21.02
CA SER A 441 -18.04 1.14 -19.81
C SER A 441 -16.57 0.82 -19.61
N THR A 442 -15.74 1.85 -19.59
CA THR A 442 -14.27 1.78 -19.52
C THR A 442 -13.72 1.15 -18.23
N TYR A 443 -14.60 0.70 -17.33
CA TYR A 443 -14.26 0.08 -16.04
C TYR A 443 -14.70 -1.37 -15.90
N GLU A 444 -15.29 -1.98 -16.94
CA GLU A 444 -15.63 -3.40 -16.91
C GLU A 444 -14.60 -4.22 -17.67
N THR A 445 -13.97 -5.15 -16.96
CA THR A 445 -13.02 -6.11 -17.54
C THR A 445 -13.78 -7.13 -18.39
N PRO A 446 -13.32 -7.48 -19.61
CA PRO A 446 -13.98 -8.46 -20.50
C PRO A 446 -14.34 -9.79 -19.82
N CYS A 447 -13.55 -10.21 -18.84
CA CYS A 447 -13.78 -11.42 -18.05
C CYS A 447 -15.06 -11.38 -17.20
N ARG A 448 -15.47 -10.20 -16.71
CA ARG A 448 -16.72 -10.00 -15.96
C ARG A 448 -17.93 -10.28 -16.82
N GLU A 449 -17.92 -9.73 -18.04
CA GLU A 449 -19.02 -9.86 -18.99
C GLU A 449 -19.21 -11.32 -19.43
N GLU A 450 -18.11 -11.99 -19.81
CA GLU A 450 -18.17 -13.40 -20.19
C GLU A 450 -18.66 -14.30 -19.04
N TRP A 451 -18.22 -14.03 -17.81
CA TRP A 451 -18.66 -14.76 -16.64
C TRP A 451 -20.16 -14.56 -16.34
N LEU A 452 -20.65 -13.31 -16.41
CA LEU A 452 -22.07 -13.00 -16.22
C LEU A 452 -22.94 -13.69 -17.28
N MET A 453 -22.52 -13.69 -18.54
CA MET A 453 -23.25 -14.36 -19.62
C MET A 453 -23.32 -15.88 -19.41
N ARG A 454 -22.26 -16.50 -18.92
CA ARG A 454 -22.27 -17.92 -18.54
C ARG A 454 -23.25 -18.20 -17.39
N LEU A 455 -23.29 -17.32 -16.38
CA LEU A 455 -24.22 -17.44 -15.26
C LEU A 455 -25.67 -17.33 -15.72
N VAL A 456 -26.02 -16.31 -16.52
CA VAL A 456 -27.36 -16.10 -17.06
C VAL A 456 -27.83 -17.31 -17.88
N ARG A 457 -26.96 -17.85 -18.74
CA ARG A 457 -27.27 -19.06 -19.52
C ARG A 457 -27.51 -20.28 -18.63
N ALA A 458 -26.70 -20.45 -17.58
CA ALA A 458 -26.86 -21.57 -16.65
C ALA A 458 -28.19 -21.50 -15.89
N VAL A 459 -28.60 -20.31 -15.41
CA VAL A 459 -29.90 -20.11 -14.77
C VAL A 459 -31.05 -20.36 -15.75
N GLY A 460 -30.93 -19.88 -17.00
CA GLY A 460 -31.91 -20.14 -18.05
C GLY A 460 -32.11 -21.63 -18.33
N ALA A 461 -31.02 -22.41 -18.37
CA ALA A 461 -31.08 -23.85 -18.56
C ALA A 461 -31.76 -24.59 -17.39
N GLU A 462 -31.48 -24.18 -16.15
CA GLU A 462 -32.11 -24.75 -14.94
C GLU A 462 -33.63 -24.51 -14.94
N LEU A 463 -34.07 -23.31 -15.30
CA LEU A 463 -35.50 -22.97 -15.38
C LEU A 463 -36.21 -23.69 -16.54
N ALA A 464 -35.55 -23.85 -17.69
CA ALA A 464 -36.10 -24.62 -18.80
C ALA A 464 -36.21 -26.13 -18.46
N ALA A 465 -35.35 -26.64 -17.59
CA ALA A 465 -35.42 -28.02 -17.10
C ALA A 465 -36.57 -28.22 -16.10
N THR A 466 -36.77 -27.29 -15.16
CA THR A 466 -37.89 -27.36 -14.20
C THR A 466 -39.25 -27.21 -14.87
N ALA A 467 -39.37 -26.34 -15.88
CA ALA A 467 -40.60 -26.18 -16.68
C ALA A 467 -40.97 -27.46 -17.43
N ARG A 468 -39.99 -28.15 -18.05
CA ARG A 468 -40.22 -29.43 -18.73
C ARG A 468 -40.55 -30.57 -17.77
N GLY A 469 -39.97 -30.57 -16.57
CA GLY A 469 -40.28 -31.55 -15.52
C GLY A 469 -41.71 -31.43 -14.97
N HIS A 470 -42.28 -30.23 -14.94
CA HIS A 470 -43.69 -30.02 -14.56
C HIS A 470 -44.67 -30.43 -15.67
N GLN A 471 -44.34 -30.20 -16.94
CA GLN A 471 -45.17 -30.67 -18.06
C GLN A 471 -45.21 -32.21 -18.18
N GLY A 472 -44.15 -32.92 -17.80
CA GLY A 472 -44.10 -34.39 -17.85
C GLY A 472 -44.83 -35.12 -16.70
N ARG A 473 -45.21 -34.44 -15.61
CA ARG A 473 -45.98 -35.02 -14.49
C ARG A 473 -47.50 -34.80 -14.59
N GLY A 474 -47.96 -34.00 -15.56
CA GLY A 474 -49.38 -33.70 -15.79
C GLY A 474 -50.09 -34.67 -16.75
N THR A 475 -49.38 -35.66 -17.30
CA THR A 475 -49.96 -36.70 -18.16
C THR A 475 -49.64 -38.09 -17.59
N ARG A 476 -50.34 -38.46 -16.52
CA ARG A 476 -50.61 -39.86 -16.18
C ARG A 476 -52.02 -39.98 -15.65
#